data_AF-A0A0R3KRW3-F1
#
_entry.id   AF-A0A0R3KRW3-F1
#
_cell.length_a   1.000
_cell.length_b   1.000
_cell.length_c   1.000
_cell.angle_alpha   90.00
_cell.angle_beta   90.00
_cell.angle_gamma   90.00
#
_symmetry.space_group_name_H-M   'P 1'
#
loop_
_entity.id
_entity.type
_entity.pdbx_description
1 polymer ?
#
loop_
_entity_poly.entity_id
_entity_poly.type
_entity_poly.pdbx_seq_one_letter_code
_entity_poly.pdbx_strand_id
1 'polypeptide(L)'
;MRVLSEDEIRIFWHGLDRDDLPWDRKTCLALKFELVTMLRSGELLAARRDELFELDEENPRFDVPLKRVKKRRVIQQPLSSLAVEIIKEALISDKQQFVFASPFGDQPMNRRVMATALRGTKCKGKVKRLGICALLGLRPFTPHDLRRMASRRSFGDPAPMKQAEPELRLVT
;
A
#
# COMPACT_ATOMS: atom_id res chain seq x y z
N MET A 1 14.56 3.21 -8.66
CA MET A 1 13.31 2.46 -8.37
C MET A 1 13.70 1.02 -8.11
N ARG A 2 13.36 0.48 -6.95
CA ARG A 2 13.81 -0.84 -6.45
C ARG A 2 12.62 -1.80 -6.25
N VAL A 3 12.92 -3.07 -6.04
CA VAL A 3 11.94 -4.10 -5.65
C VAL A 3 12.20 -4.45 -4.19
N LEU A 4 11.15 -4.43 -3.36
CA LEU A 4 11.24 -4.80 -1.94
C LEU A 4 11.21 -6.34 -1.82
N SER A 5 12.01 -6.90 -0.91
CA SER A 5 11.91 -8.32 -0.56
C SER A 5 10.66 -8.61 0.26
N GLU A 6 10.27 -9.89 0.37
CA GLU A 6 9.14 -10.30 1.22
C GLU A 6 9.35 -9.87 2.69
N ASP A 7 10.57 -10.00 3.21
CA ASP A 7 10.89 -9.55 4.57
C ASP A 7 10.76 -8.03 4.72
N GLU A 8 11.22 -7.24 3.74
CA GLU A 8 11.05 -5.79 3.76
C GLU A 8 9.57 -5.40 3.75
N ILE A 9 8.74 -6.14 3.01
CA ILE A 9 7.29 -5.95 2.94
C ILE A 9 6.64 -6.31 4.27
N ARG A 10 7.02 -7.43 4.89
CA ARG A 10 6.49 -7.88 6.18
C ARG A 10 6.84 -6.89 7.29
N ILE A 11 8.10 -6.48 7.38
CA ILE A 11 8.57 -5.45 8.32
C ILE A 11 7.82 -4.14 8.09
N PHE A 12 7.68 -3.72 6.84
CA PHE A 12 6.94 -2.51 6.51
C PHE A 12 5.47 -2.60 6.93
N TRP A 13 4.78 -3.68 6.56
CA TRP A 13 3.35 -3.87 6.82
C TRP A 13 3.01 -3.81 8.31
N HIS A 14 3.70 -4.60 9.13
CA HIS A 14 3.49 -4.62 10.58
C HIS A 14 4.05 -3.37 11.25
N GLY A 15 5.14 -2.81 10.72
CA GLY A 15 5.73 -1.58 11.24
C GLY A 15 4.80 -0.37 11.12
N LEU A 16 3.91 -0.34 10.12
CA LEU A 16 2.89 0.70 9.96
C LEU A 16 1.77 0.67 11.02
N ASP A 17 1.65 -0.40 11.80
CA ASP A 17 0.71 -0.52 12.92
C ASP A 17 1.29 -0.12 14.28
N ARG A 18 2.55 0.31 14.33
CA ARG A 18 3.14 0.77 15.57
C ARG A 18 2.59 2.15 15.97
N ASP A 19 2.16 2.28 17.22
CA ASP A 19 1.63 3.53 17.79
C ASP A 19 2.72 4.59 18.03
N ASP A 20 3.99 4.19 18.07
CA ASP A 20 5.13 5.08 18.31
C ASP A 20 5.67 5.76 17.03
N LEU A 21 5.03 5.55 15.88
CA LEU A 21 5.38 6.26 14.66
C LEU A 21 5.01 7.75 14.78
N PRO A 22 5.93 8.68 14.46
CA PRO A 22 5.64 10.12 14.52
C PRO A 22 4.84 10.60 13.29
N TRP A 23 4.01 9.73 12.70
CA TRP A 23 3.23 9.96 11.48
C TRP A 23 1.77 9.66 11.73
N ASP A 24 0.89 10.42 11.07
CA ASP A 24 -0.55 10.27 11.25
C ASP A 24 -1.05 8.90 10.77
N ARG A 25 -1.97 8.28 11.52
CA ARG A 25 -2.48 6.93 11.21
C ARG A 25 -3.05 6.83 9.79
N LYS A 26 -3.73 7.87 9.31
CA LYS A 26 -4.31 7.90 7.96
C LYS A 26 -3.22 7.91 6.88
N THR A 27 -2.02 8.43 7.18
CA THR A 27 -0.86 8.33 6.28
C THR A 27 -0.34 6.89 6.20
N CYS A 28 -0.31 6.17 7.33
CA CYS A 28 0.05 4.75 7.37
C CYS A 28 -0.99 3.90 6.61
N LEU A 29 -2.28 4.18 6.80
CA LEU A 29 -3.37 3.53 6.06
C LEU A 29 -3.28 3.78 4.55
N ALA A 30 -2.93 5.00 4.11
CA ALA A 30 -2.72 5.28 2.69
C ALA A 30 -1.55 4.47 2.09
N LEU A 31 -0.46 4.27 2.85
CA LEU A 31 0.66 3.42 2.45
C LEU A 31 0.26 1.94 2.36
N LYS A 32 -0.51 1.44 3.33
CA LYS A 32 -1.09 0.08 3.27
C LYS A 32 -2.03 -0.07 2.07
N PHE A 33 -2.86 0.94 1.81
CA PHE A 33 -3.79 0.93 0.69
C PHE A 33 -3.07 0.90 -0.67
N GLU A 34 -2.01 1.69 -0.85
CA GLU A 34 -1.15 1.62 -2.06
C GLU A 34 -0.54 0.23 -2.23
N LEU A 35 -0.16 -0.43 -1.13
CA LEU A 35 0.42 -1.77 -1.16
C LEU A 35 -0.58 -2.84 -1.61
N VAL A 36 -1.83 -2.79 -1.14
CA VAL A 36 -2.83 -3.82 -1.44
C VAL A 36 -3.54 -3.60 -2.77
N THR A 37 -3.67 -2.34 -3.22
CA THR A 37 -4.37 -2.00 -4.47
C THR A 37 -3.45 -1.77 -5.65
N MET A 38 -2.16 -1.51 -5.42
CA MET A 38 -1.19 -1.10 -6.44
C MET A 38 -1.61 0.17 -7.20
N LEU A 39 -2.51 0.99 -6.66
CA LEU A 39 -2.86 2.29 -7.24
C LEU A 39 -1.73 3.30 -7.06
N ARG A 40 -1.60 4.26 -7.98
CA ARG A 40 -0.66 5.37 -7.80
C ARG A 40 -1.12 6.24 -6.63
N SER A 41 -0.19 6.87 -5.94
CA SER A 41 -0.54 7.85 -4.89
C SER A 41 -1.48 8.96 -5.42
N GLY A 42 -1.33 9.40 -6.67
CA GLY A 42 -2.23 10.38 -7.30
C GLY A 42 -3.63 9.82 -7.66
N GLU A 43 -3.76 8.51 -7.77
CA GLU A 43 -5.03 7.81 -8.01
C GLU A 43 -5.75 7.57 -6.68
N LEU A 44 -5.05 7.12 -5.63
CA LEU A 44 -5.70 6.77 -4.35
C LEU A 44 -5.91 7.93 -3.38
N LEU A 45 -4.99 8.91 -3.29
CA LEU A 45 -5.06 9.94 -2.22
C LEU A 45 -6.27 10.87 -2.36
N ALA A 46 -6.75 11.04 -3.59
CA ALA A 46 -7.95 11.81 -3.88
C ALA A 46 -9.23 10.97 -3.93
N ALA A 47 -9.19 9.70 -3.48
CA ALA A 47 -10.36 8.83 -3.43
C ALA A 47 -11.46 9.47 -2.58
N ARG A 48 -12.63 9.64 -3.18
CA ARG A 48 -13.83 10.16 -2.57
C ARG A 48 -14.78 9.02 -2.23
N ARG A 49 -15.64 9.24 -1.25
CA ARG A 49 -16.68 8.27 -0.89
C ARG A 49 -17.62 7.91 -2.03
N ASP A 50 -18.00 8.89 -2.85
CA ASP A 50 -18.91 8.72 -3.99
C ASP A 50 -18.28 7.95 -5.18
N GLU A 51 -17.02 7.56 -5.07
CA GLU A 51 -16.30 6.73 -6.04
C GLU A 51 -16.12 5.28 -5.55
N LEU A 52 -16.56 5.00 -4.32
CA LEU A 52 -16.50 3.69 -3.69
C LEU A 52 -17.87 3.05 -3.73
N PHE A 53 -17.94 1.83 -4.23
CA PHE A 53 -19.20 1.12 -4.45
C PHE A 53 -19.20 -0.19 -3.69
N GLU A 54 -20.38 -0.57 -3.19
CA GLU A 54 -20.65 -1.94 -2.73
C GLU A 54 -19.69 -2.41 -1.62
N LEU A 55 -19.23 -1.50 -0.74
CA LEU A 55 -18.22 -1.78 0.31
C LEU A 55 -18.65 -2.84 1.34
N ASP A 56 -19.95 -3.12 1.44
CA ASP A 56 -20.53 -4.10 2.35
C ASP A 56 -21.09 -5.33 1.61
N GLU A 57 -20.89 -5.40 0.29
CA GLU A 57 -21.42 -6.44 -0.58
C GLU A 57 -20.31 -7.38 -1.09
N GLU A 58 -20.66 -8.32 -1.97
CA GLU A 58 -19.75 -9.33 -2.51
C GLU A 58 -18.65 -8.75 -3.42
N ASN A 59 -18.93 -7.66 -4.15
CA ASN A 59 -18.05 -7.12 -5.19
C ASN A 59 -17.67 -5.64 -4.97
N PRO A 60 -17.03 -5.30 -3.84
CA PRO A 60 -16.64 -3.93 -3.56
C PRO A 60 -15.62 -3.43 -4.58
N ARG A 61 -15.78 -2.18 -5.04
CA ARG A 61 -14.87 -1.57 -6.02
C ARG A 61 -14.63 -0.09 -5.78
N PHE A 62 -13.51 0.38 -6.32
CA PHE A 62 -13.16 1.80 -6.42
C PHE A 62 -13.04 2.20 -7.89
N ASP A 63 -13.91 3.10 -8.34
CA ASP A 63 -13.90 3.61 -9.71
C ASP A 63 -13.07 4.90 -9.77
N VAL A 64 -11.85 4.80 -10.30
CA VAL A 64 -10.93 5.95 -10.37
C VAL A 64 -11.34 6.83 -11.56
N PRO A 65 -11.68 8.12 -11.35
CA PRO A 65 -12.03 9.04 -12.41
C PRO A 65 -10.91 9.19 -13.44
N LEU A 66 -11.30 9.21 -14.72
CA LEU A 66 -10.41 9.35 -15.88
C LEU A 66 -9.41 10.50 -15.76
N LYS A 67 -9.83 11.62 -15.16
CA LYS A 67 -8.97 12.81 -14.95
C LYS A 67 -7.75 12.54 -14.06
N ARG A 68 -7.79 11.52 -13.20
CA ARG A 68 -6.67 11.11 -12.33
C ARG A 68 -5.77 10.05 -12.95
N VAL A 69 -6.23 9.38 -14.00
CA VAL A 69 -5.51 8.27 -14.62
C VAL A 69 -4.61 8.75 -15.75
N LYS A 70 -3.32 8.39 -15.70
CA LYS A 70 -2.39 8.68 -16.80
C LYS A 70 -2.88 7.99 -18.07
N LYS A 71 -2.96 8.73 -19.18
CA LYS A 71 -3.56 8.30 -20.46
C LYS A 71 -5.09 8.07 -20.43
N ARG A 72 -5.80 8.59 -19.40
CA ARG A 72 -7.27 8.60 -19.30
C ARG A 72 -7.92 7.23 -19.57
N ARG A 73 -7.37 6.18 -18.96
CA ARG A 73 -7.98 4.85 -19.00
C ARG A 73 -8.97 4.71 -17.85
N VAL A 74 -10.06 3.97 -18.08
CA VAL A 74 -10.97 3.57 -17.02
C VAL A 74 -10.21 2.61 -16.09
N ILE A 75 -10.26 2.87 -14.78
CA ILE A 75 -9.79 1.95 -13.76
C ILE A 75 -10.96 1.71 -12.82
N GLN A 76 -11.51 0.50 -12.88
CA GLN A 76 -12.40 -0.04 -11.86
C GLN A 76 -11.54 -1.01 -11.06
N GLN A 77 -11.18 -0.63 -9.84
CA GLN A 77 -10.29 -1.40 -8.98
C GLN A 77 -11.16 -2.26 -8.05
N PRO A 78 -11.19 -3.60 -8.22
CA PRO A 78 -11.78 -4.47 -7.21
C PRO A 78 -11.04 -4.31 -5.89
N LEU A 79 -11.80 -4.28 -4.80
CA LEU A 79 -11.28 -4.12 -3.44
C LEU A 79 -11.30 -5.47 -2.76
N SER A 80 -10.18 -5.89 -2.17
CA SER A 80 -10.18 -7.02 -1.25
C SER A 80 -10.82 -6.63 0.08
N SER A 81 -11.22 -7.62 0.89
CA SER A 81 -11.72 -7.38 2.26
C SER A 81 -10.74 -6.50 3.06
N LEU A 82 -9.44 -6.74 2.92
CA LEU A 82 -8.40 -5.93 3.56
C LEU A 82 -8.36 -4.48 3.05
N ALA A 83 -8.57 -4.24 1.75
CA ALA A 83 -8.65 -2.89 1.21
C ALA A 83 -9.90 -2.16 1.75
N VAL A 84 -11.02 -2.87 1.88
CA VAL A 84 -12.26 -2.35 2.47
C VAL A 84 -12.05 -2.01 3.95
N GLU A 85 -11.41 -2.87 4.74
CA GLU A 85 -11.07 -2.61 6.14
C GLU A 85 -10.24 -1.33 6.29
N ILE A 86 -9.21 -1.16 5.46
CA ILE A 86 -8.38 0.07 5.44
C ILE A 86 -9.21 1.31 5.12
N ILE A 87 -10.13 1.22 4.14
CA ILE A 87 -11.03 2.33 3.79
C ILE A 87 -11.91 2.68 4.99
N LYS A 88 -12.55 1.68 5.61
CA LYS A 88 -13.43 1.86 6.77
C LYS A 88 -12.68 2.49 7.94
N GLU A 89 -11.47 2.03 8.24
CA GLU A 89 -10.62 2.60 9.30
C GLU A 89 -10.23 4.06 8.99
N ALA A 90 -9.95 4.39 7.73
CA ALA A 90 -9.60 5.75 7.32
C ALA A 90 -10.78 6.74 7.36
N LEU A 91 -12.01 6.22 7.29
CA LEU A 91 -13.28 6.97 7.31
C LEU A 91 -13.81 7.13 8.74
N ILE A 92 -13.34 8.16 9.44
CA ILE A 92 -13.63 8.36 10.87
C ILE A 92 -14.98 9.09 11.11
N SER A 93 -15.55 9.74 10.09
CA SER A 93 -16.80 10.52 10.22
C SER A 93 -17.59 10.51 8.92
N ASP A 94 -18.93 10.49 8.97
CA ASP A 94 -19.83 10.52 7.80
C ASP A 94 -19.73 11.80 6.97
N LYS A 95 -19.23 12.90 7.55
CA LYS A 95 -19.02 14.16 6.82
C LYS A 95 -17.77 14.12 5.94
N GLN A 96 -16.85 13.18 6.18
CA GLN A 96 -15.58 13.07 5.46
C GLN A 96 -15.80 12.70 3.98
N GLN A 97 -15.43 13.59 3.06
CA GLN A 97 -15.60 13.35 1.62
C GLN A 97 -14.50 12.48 1.01
N PHE A 98 -13.26 12.64 1.50
CA PHE A 98 -12.09 11.91 1.00
C PHE A 98 -11.69 10.78 1.95
N VAL A 99 -11.41 9.58 1.44
CA VAL A 99 -10.94 8.45 2.25
C VAL A 99 -9.68 8.85 3.03
N PHE A 100 -8.72 9.43 2.33
CA PHE A 100 -7.48 9.96 2.91
C PHE A 100 -7.54 11.49 2.99
N ALA A 101 -8.42 12.02 3.84
CA ALA A 101 -8.56 13.46 4.04
C ALA A 101 -7.35 14.10 4.76
N SER A 102 -7.03 15.34 4.39
CA SER A 102 -6.11 16.21 5.11
C SER A 102 -6.56 16.42 6.56
N PRO A 103 -5.64 16.59 7.54
CA PRO A 103 -6.01 16.96 8.92
C PRO A 103 -6.86 18.24 9.02
N PHE A 104 -6.76 19.13 8.04
CA PHE A 104 -7.52 20.40 8.00
C PHE A 104 -8.92 20.26 7.39
N GLY A 105 -9.36 19.05 7.03
CA GLY A 105 -10.67 18.82 6.40
C GLY A 105 -10.73 19.28 4.95
N ASP A 106 -11.84 18.96 4.28
CA ASP A 106 -12.27 19.43 2.94
C ASP A 106 -11.38 19.17 1.73
N GLN A 107 -10.17 18.65 1.92
CA GLN A 107 -9.23 18.34 0.84
C GLN A 107 -8.57 16.98 1.05
N PRO A 108 -8.16 16.30 -0.03
CA PRO A 108 -7.37 15.09 0.08
C PRO A 108 -6.00 15.38 0.68
N MET A 109 -5.36 14.36 1.23
CA MET A 109 -3.98 14.43 1.66
C MET A 109 -3.07 14.92 0.53
N ASN A 110 -2.05 15.71 0.89
CA ASN A 110 -1.07 16.19 -0.08
C ASN A 110 -0.37 15.00 -0.76
N ARG A 111 -0.25 15.05 -2.10
CA ARG A 111 0.42 14.00 -2.90
C ARG A 111 1.83 13.62 -2.45
N ARG A 112 2.54 14.52 -1.74
CA ARG A 112 3.90 14.30 -1.24
C ARG A 112 3.93 13.67 0.15
N VAL A 113 2.80 13.54 0.85
CA VAL A 113 2.76 13.11 2.25
C VAL A 113 3.37 11.72 2.41
N MET A 114 3.01 10.76 1.56
CA MET A 114 3.50 9.37 1.62
C MET A 114 5.02 9.31 1.39
N ALA A 115 5.51 9.98 0.35
CA ALA A 115 6.95 10.06 0.07
C ALA A 115 7.73 10.80 1.18
N THR A 116 7.07 11.73 1.88
CA THR A 116 7.66 12.47 3.00
C THR A 116 7.65 11.62 4.26
N ALA A 117 6.62 10.81 4.49
CA ALA A 117 6.53 9.86 5.59
C ALA A 117 7.61 8.78 5.50
N LEU A 118 7.81 8.20 4.30
CA LEU A 118 8.87 7.21 4.08
C LEU A 118 10.27 7.77 4.33
N ARG A 119 10.55 8.99 3.86
CA ARG A 119 11.89 9.62 3.91
C ARG A 119 12.19 10.35 5.22
N GLY A 120 11.18 10.92 5.88
CA GLY A 120 11.38 11.89 6.96
C GLY A 120 11.38 13.34 6.49
N THR A 121 11.40 14.25 7.46
CA THR A 121 11.56 15.70 7.23
C THR A 121 12.85 16.22 7.84
N LYS A 122 13.44 17.23 7.18
CA LYS A 122 14.62 17.94 7.65
C LYS A 122 14.33 19.44 7.67
N CYS A 123 14.90 20.16 8.63
CA CYS A 123 14.87 21.63 8.73
C CYS A 123 16.29 22.13 8.97
N LYS A 124 16.79 23.05 8.14
CA LYS A 124 18.17 23.58 8.23
C LYS A 124 19.24 22.46 8.37
N GLY A 125 19.10 21.40 7.57
CA GLY A 125 20.00 20.23 7.59
C GLY A 125 19.78 19.24 8.73
N LYS A 126 19.05 19.61 9.80
CA LYS A 126 18.76 18.73 10.96
C LYS A 126 17.49 17.93 10.73
N VAL A 127 17.47 16.66 11.14
CA VAL A 127 16.27 15.80 11.06
C VAL A 127 15.23 16.34 12.04
N LYS A 128 14.04 16.71 11.53
CA LYS A 128 12.91 17.18 12.34
C LYS A 128 11.97 16.03 12.71
N ARG A 129 11.74 15.11 11.77
CA ARG A 129 10.92 13.92 11.97
C ARG A 129 11.56 12.77 11.22
N LEU A 130 11.83 11.66 11.92
CA LEU A 130 12.42 10.48 11.31
C LEU A 130 11.44 9.83 10.33
N GLY A 131 11.96 9.34 9.21
CA GLY A 131 11.17 8.65 8.20
C GLY A 131 10.86 7.21 8.60
N ILE A 132 9.74 6.67 8.11
CA ILE A 132 9.32 5.29 8.37
C ILE A 132 10.41 4.30 7.95
N CYS A 133 11.10 4.53 6.82
CA CYS A 133 12.17 3.61 6.41
C CYS A 133 13.27 3.52 7.47
N ALA A 134 13.72 4.66 7.99
CA ALA A 134 14.76 4.70 9.02
C ALA A 134 14.28 4.14 10.37
N LEU A 135 13.03 4.44 10.77
CA LEU A 135 12.42 3.92 12.00
C LEU A 135 12.30 2.39 12.01
N LEU A 136 12.05 1.79 10.84
CA LEU A 136 11.88 0.35 10.69
C LEU A 136 13.16 -0.38 10.25
N GLY A 137 14.30 0.31 10.16
CA GLY A 137 15.56 -0.28 9.68
C GLY A 137 15.53 -0.70 8.20
N LEU A 138 14.61 -0.14 7.42
CA LEU A 138 14.46 -0.44 5.99
C LEU A 138 15.35 0.47 5.14
N ARG A 139 15.93 -0.09 4.09
CA ARG A 139 16.59 0.71 3.05
C ARG A 139 15.60 1.69 2.43
N PRO A 140 16.01 2.93 2.07
CA PRO A 140 15.08 3.93 1.55
C PRO A 140 14.33 3.47 0.30
N PHE A 141 13.03 3.76 0.25
CA PHE A 141 12.20 3.57 -0.92
C PHE A 141 11.12 4.66 -1.04
N THR A 142 10.43 4.65 -2.17
CA THR A 142 9.37 5.60 -2.52
C THR A 142 8.04 4.88 -2.68
N PRO A 143 6.89 5.58 -2.65
CA PRO A 143 5.60 4.93 -2.86
C PRO A 143 5.53 4.14 -4.17
N HIS A 144 6.22 4.63 -5.22
CA HIS A 144 6.30 3.92 -6.49
C HIS A 144 6.95 2.52 -6.37
N ASP A 145 7.87 2.30 -5.43
CA ASP A 145 8.51 1.00 -5.25
C ASP A 145 7.53 -0.03 -4.64
N LEU A 146 6.52 0.40 -3.87
CA LEU A 146 5.46 -0.47 -3.33
C LEU A 146 4.64 -1.13 -4.44
N ARG A 147 4.52 -0.45 -5.59
CA ARG A 147 3.74 -0.94 -6.74
C ARG A 147 4.50 -1.99 -7.57
N ARG A 148 5.76 -2.26 -7.25
CA ARG A 148 6.62 -3.23 -7.96
C ARG A 148 6.67 -4.62 -7.32
N MET A 149 5.82 -4.90 -6.33
CA MET A 149 5.71 -6.24 -5.74
C MET A 149 5.16 -7.30 -6.72
N ALA A 150 4.35 -6.87 -7.69
CA ALA A 150 3.58 -7.78 -8.55
C ALA A 150 4.38 -8.60 -9.57
N SER A 151 5.70 -8.37 -9.74
CA SER A 151 6.50 -9.11 -10.73
C SER A 151 7.11 -10.43 -10.24
N ARG A 152 6.78 -10.92 -9.03
CA ARG A 152 7.33 -12.19 -8.51
C ARG A 152 6.31 -13.18 -7.94
N ARG A 153 5.02 -12.85 -7.92
CA ARG A 153 3.99 -13.76 -7.41
C ARG A 153 3.10 -14.21 -8.58
N SER A 154 3.54 -15.23 -9.29
CA SER A 154 2.60 -16.21 -9.82
C SER A 154 1.89 -16.79 -8.60
N PHE A 155 0.69 -16.33 -8.30
CA PHE A 155 -0.18 -17.03 -7.38
C PHE A 155 -0.56 -18.34 -8.08
N GLY A 156 0.09 -19.44 -7.69
CA GLY A 156 -0.24 -20.80 -8.15
C GLY A 156 0.50 -21.27 -9.40
N ASP A 157 1.72 -21.76 -9.21
CA ASP A 157 2.14 -22.99 -9.89
C ASP A 157 3.12 -23.70 -8.95
N PRO A 158 2.77 -24.85 -8.35
CA PRO A 158 3.76 -25.65 -7.65
C PRO A 158 4.75 -26.17 -8.68
N ALA A 159 6.03 -25.81 -8.50
CA ALA A 159 7.12 -26.41 -9.27
C ALA A 159 7.00 -27.95 -9.20
N PRO A 160 7.14 -28.68 -10.33
CA PRO A 160 6.98 -30.13 -10.31
C PRO A 160 8.03 -30.73 -9.38
N MET A 161 7.52 -31.44 -8.37
CA MET A 161 8.30 -32.21 -7.41
C MET A 161 9.10 -33.26 -8.21
N LYS A 162 10.43 -33.11 -8.27
CA LYS A 162 11.30 -34.15 -8.83
C LYS A 162 11.08 -35.42 -8.01
N GLN A 163 10.55 -36.46 -8.65
CA GLN A 163 10.53 -37.79 -8.07
C GLN A 163 11.98 -38.23 -7.88
N ALA A 164 12.32 -38.60 -6.64
CA ALA A 164 13.59 -39.24 -6.33
C ALA A 164 13.55 -40.67 -6.90
N GLU A 165 14.52 -41.01 -7.74
CA GLU A 165 14.74 -42.38 -8.20
C GLU A 165 15.18 -43.25 -7.00
N PRO A 166 14.62 -44.47 -6.83
CA PRO A 166 15.08 -45.36 -5.79
C PRO A 166 16.40 -46.03 -6.22
N GLU A 167 17.45 -45.86 -5.41
CA GLU A 167 18.68 -46.64 -5.52
C GLU A 167 18.37 -48.14 -5.40
N LEU A 168 18.69 -48.89 -6.46
CA LEU A 168 18.73 -50.35 -6.41
C LEU A 168 20.00 -50.77 -5.65
N ARG A 169 19.82 -51.26 -4.43
CA ARG A 169 20.89 -51.94 -3.68
C ARG A 169 21.25 -53.25 -4.37
N LEU A 170 22.52 -53.38 -4.71
CA LEU A 170 23.21 -54.63 -4.95
C LEU A 170 23.07 -55.54 -3.72
N VAL A 171 22.62 -56.77 -3.92
CA VAL A 171 22.89 -57.87 -3.00
C VAL A 171 23.48 -59.02 -3.81
N THR A 172 24.66 -59.43 -3.35
CA THR A 172 25.47 -60.59 -3.70
C THR A 172 24.72 -61.90 -3.73
#